data_AF-A0A1C5H6N3-F1
#
_entry.id   AF-A0A1C5H6N3-F1
#
_cell.length_a   1.000
_cell.length_b   1.000
_cell.length_c   1.000
_cell.angle_alpha   90.00
_cell.angle_beta   90.00
_cell.angle_gamma   90.00
#
_symmetry.space_group_name_H-M   'P 1'
#
loop_
_entity.id
_entity.type
_entity.pdbx_description
1 polymer ?
#
loop_
_entity_poly.entity_id
_entity_poly.type
_entity_poly.pdbx_seq_one_letter_code
_entity_poly.pdbx_strand_id
1 'polypeptide(L)' 'MPDRELHCDTCEGVQPFEAPPCVDGHGADCPELICTRCGSAVLVATFTFRAARLTDRRRPVQRRAA' A
#
# COMPACT_ATOMS: atom_id res chain seq x y z
N MET A 1 8.26 -7.93 -15.65
CA MET A 1 7.93 -6.66 -14.96
C MET A 1 6.66 -6.94 -14.18
N PRO A 2 6.52 -6.60 -12.90
CA PRO A 2 5.25 -6.82 -12.20
C PRO A 2 4.20 -5.85 -12.75
N ASP A 3 3.40 -6.33 -13.69
CA ASP A 3 2.21 -5.64 -14.16
C ASP A 3 1.19 -5.53 -13.03
N ARG A 4 0.79 -4.29 -12.69
CA ARG A 4 -0.24 -3.99 -11.69
C ARG A 4 -1.45 -3.38 -12.38
N GLU A 5 -2.64 -3.87 -12.06
CA GLU A 5 -3.89 -3.31 -12.57
C GLU A 5 -4.36 -2.17 -11.67
N LEU A 6 -4.40 -0.94 -12.21
CA LEU A 6 -4.82 0.27 -11.50
C LEU A 6 -5.75 1.12 -12.36
N HIS A 7 -6.58 1.94 -11.71
CA HIS A 7 -7.40 2.91 -12.44
C HIS A 7 -6.53 4.04 -12.98
N CYS A 8 -6.65 4.33 -14.27
CA CYS A 8 -5.98 5.45 -14.93
C CYS A 8 -7.00 6.53 -15.24
N ASP A 9 -6.84 7.71 -14.65
CA ASP A 9 -7.77 8.84 -14.86
C ASP A 9 -7.75 9.35 -16.31
N THR A 10 -6.64 9.17 -17.03
CA THR A 10 -6.52 9.56 -18.45
C THR A 10 -7.20 8.57 -19.40
N CYS A 11 -7.24 7.28 -19.04
CA CYS A 11 -7.94 6.25 -19.82
C CYS A 11 -9.37 5.99 -19.32
N GLU A 12 -9.74 6.58 -18.18
CA GLU A 12 -11.03 6.42 -17.50
C GLU A 12 -11.37 4.95 -17.24
N GLY A 13 -10.37 4.14 -16.83
CA GLY A 13 -10.56 2.71 -16.66
C GLY A 13 -9.37 2.01 -16.01
N VAL A 14 -9.58 0.72 -15.67
CA VAL A 14 -8.50 -0.14 -15.15
C VAL A 14 -7.55 -0.47 -16.29
N GLN A 15 -6.27 -0.19 -16.09
CA GLN A 15 -5.21 -0.42 -17.06
C GLN A 15 -4.03 -1.13 -16.39
N PRO A 16 -3.20 -1.83 -17.18
CA PRO A 16 -1.92 -2.32 -16.70
C PRO A 16 -0.92 -1.17 -16.51
N PHE A 17 -0.20 -1.22 -15.40
CA PHE A 17 0.88 -0.30 -15.07
C PHE A 17 2.18 -1.07 -14.84
N GLU A 18 3.30 -0.47 -15.23
CA GLU A 18 4.64 -1.00 -15.00
C GLU A 18 5.51 0.00 -14.22
N ALA A 19 6.41 -0.54 -13.40
CA ALA A 19 7.45 0.27 -12.77
C ALA A 19 8.57 0.57 -13.79
N PRO A 20 8.91 1.84 -14.05
CA PRO A 20 10.06 2.17 -14.87
C PRO A 20 11.35 1.74 -14.18
N PRO A 21 12.47 1.60 -14.93
CA PRO A 21 13.78 1.35 -14.34
C PRO A 21 14.14 2.46 -13.33
N CYS A 22 14.06 2.12 -12.05
CA CYS A 22 14.25 3.06 -10.94
C CYS A 22 15.74 3.09 -10.54
N VAL A 23 16.37 4.26 -10.64
CA VAL A 23 17.76 4.49 -10.21
C VAL A 23 17.95 4.43 -8.69
N ASP A 24 16.89 4.69 -7.92
CA ASP A 24 16.92 4.62 -6.46
C ASP A 24 16.96 3.18 -5.93
N GLY A 25 16.87 2.18 -6.81
CA GLY A 25 17.06 0.78 -6.45
C GLY A 25 15.84 0.10 -5.81
N HIS A 26 14.64 0.69 -5.94
CA HIS A 26 13.40 0.09 -5.41
C HIS A 26 12.94 -1.18 -6.15
N GLY A 27 13.50 -1.46 -7.33
CA GLY A 27 13.19 -2.67 -8.10
C GLY A 27 11.69 -2.83 -8.37
N ALA A 28 11.13 -3.99 -7.98
CA ALA A 28 9.71 -4.32 -8.15
C ALA A 28 8.75 -3.55 -7.22
N ASP A 29 9.29 -2.93 -6.17
CA ASP A 29 8.52 -2.15 -5.18
C ASP A 29 8.64 -0.64 -5.41
N CYS A 30 9.05 -0.23 -6.62
CA CYS A 30 9.07 1.18 -6.99
C CYS A 30 7.67 1.80 -6.81
N PRO A 31 7.55 2.92 -6.08
CA PRO A 31 6.27 3.60 -5.92
C PRO A 31 5.81 4.28 -7.21
N GLU A 32 6.73 4.50 -8.16
CA GLU A 32 6.43 5.09 -9.45
C GLU A 32 5.96 4.02 -10.43
N LEU A 33 4.79 4.25 -11.03
CA LEU A 33 4.15 3.35 -11.98
C LEU A 33 3.65 4.12 -13.19
N ILE A 34 3.82 3.56 -14.39
CA ILE A 34 3.41 4.15 -15.66
C ILE A 34 2.35 3.28 -16.33
N CYS A 35 1.25 3.91 -16.76
CA CYS A 35 0.20 3.23 -17.53
C CYS A 35 0.76 2.81 -18.89
N THR A 36 0.75 1.52 -19.18
CA THR A 36 1.32 1.00 -20.44
C THR A 36 0.48 1.35 -21.67
N ARG A 37 -0.76 1.83 -21.47
CA ARG A 37 -1.67 2.25 -22.55
C ARG A 37 -1.46 3.70 -22.98
N CYS A 38 -1.39 4.64 -22.04
CA CYS A 38 -1.35 6.08 -22.35
C CYS A 38 -0.10 6.81 -21.84
N GLY A 39 0.76 6.15 -21.06
CA GLY A 39 2.00 6.73 -20.52
C GLY A 39 1.83 7.65 -19.31
N SER A 40 0.62 7.76 -18.74
CA SER A 40 0.40 8.54 -17.51
C SER A 40 1.11 7.90 -16.32
N ALA A 41 1.73 8.70 -15.46
CA ALA A 41 2.49 8.25 -14.31
C ALA A 41 1.74 8.51 -13.00
N VAL A 42 1.79 7.55 -12.08
CA VAL A 42 1.21 7.64 -10.73
C VAL A 42 2.23 7.23 -9.68
N LEU A 43 2.12 7.83 -8.49
CA LEU A 43 2.92 7.50 -7.31
C LEU A 43 2.05 6.79 -6.28
N VAL A 44 2.33 5.50 -6.03
CA VAL A 44 1.66 4.69 -5.02
C VAL A 44 2.52 4.64 -3.77
N ALA A 45 2.22 5.50 -2.80
CA ALA A 45 2.90 5.48 -1.50
C ALA A 45 2.43 4.28 -0.66
N THR A 46 3.34 3.36 -0.36
CA THR A 46 3.09 2.24 0.56
C THR A 46 3.40 2.68 2.00
N PHE A 47 2.36 2.91 2.80
CA PHE A 47 2.52 3.24 4.22
C PHE A 47 2.43 1.97 5.07
N THR A 48 3.45 1.71 5.89
CA THR A 48 3.41 0.65 6.90
C THR A 48 3.06 1.25 8.26
N PHE A 49 1.89 0.90 8.79
CA PHE A 49 1.49 1.30 10.14
C PHE A 49 1.73 0.16 11.12
N ARG A 50 2.35 0.48 12.27
CA ARG A 50 2.41 -0.48 13.38
C ARG A 50 1.05 -0.53 14.07
N ALA A 51 0.48 -1.72 14.18
CA ALA A 51 -0.74 -1.92 14.96
C ALA A 51 -0.53 -1.46 16.40
N ALA A 52 -1.37 -0.52 16.85
CA ALA A 52 -1.37 -0.10 18.25
C ALA A 52 -1.84 -1.28 19.12
N ARG A 53 -1.00 -1.69 20.09
CA ARG A 53 -1.42 -2.68 21.07
C ARG A 53 -2.43 -2.02 22.01
N LEU A 54 -3.70 -2.39 21.86
CA LEU A 54 -4.72 -2.09 22.86
C LEU A 54 -4.35 -2.86 24.13
N THR A 55 -3.71 -2.21 25.09
CA THR A 55 -3.49 -2.82 26.41
C THR A 55 -4.86 -2.96 27.09
N ASP A 56 -5.38 -4.18 27.14
CA ASP A 56 -6.62 -4.50 27.84
C ASP A 56 -6.45 -4.20 29.34
N ARG A 57 -7.00 -3.06 29.79
CA ARG A 57 -7.01 -2.65 31.21
C ARG A 57 -8.12 -3.35 32.01
N ARG A 58 -8.50 -4.58 31.67
CA ARG A 58 -9.41 -5.38 32.51
C ARG A 58 -8.65 -5.87 33.74
N ARG A 59 -8.62 -5.02 34.76
CA ARG A 59 -8.23 -5.38 36.12
C ARG A 59 -9.28 -6.37 36.65
N PRO A 60 -8.94 -7.65 36.95
CA PRO A 60 -9.91 -8.55 37.54
C PRO A 60 -10.28 -8.03 38.93
N VAL A 61 -11.55 -7.72 39.15
CA VAL A 61 -12.09 -7.50 40.50
C VAL A 61 -12.00 -8.84 41.24
N GLN A 62 -11.04 -8.94 42.16
CA GLN A 62 -10.97 -10.06 43.09
C GLN A 62 -12.15 -9.93 44.06
N ARG A 63 -13.23 -10.67 43.80
CA ARG A 63 -14.29 -10.87 44.81
C ARG A 63 -13.69 -11.69 45.94
N ARG A 64 -13.45 -11.07 47.09
CA ARG A 64 -13.17 -11.79 48.35
C ARG A 64 -14.45 -12.54 48.75
N ALA A 65 -14.33 -13.85 48.93
CA ALA A 65 -15.37 -14.67 49.57
C ALA A 65 -15.35 -14.41 51.09
N ALA A 66 -16.55 -14.32 51.67
CA ALA A 66 -16.79 -14.24 53.11
C ALA A 66 -17.19 -15.64 53.63
#